data_AF-A0A2V7JAK8-F1
#
_entry.id   AF-A0A2V7JAK8-F1
#
_cell.length_a   1.000
_cell.length_b   1.000
_cell.length_c   1.000
_cell.angle_alpha   90.00
_cell.angle_beta   90.00
_cell.angle_gamma   90.00
#
_symmetry.space_group_name_H-M   'P 1'
#
loop_
_entity.id
_entity.type
_entity.pdbx_description
1 polymer ?
#
loop_
_entity_poly.entity_id
_entity_poly.type
_entity_poly.pdbx_seq_one_letter_code
_entity_poly.pdbx_strand_id
1 'polypeptide(L)' 'MNRALVLRGGRVIDPSRNLDEPADVLIQDGKVAGVGRGLGAPDGAEV' A
#
# COMPACT_ATOMS: atom_id res chain seq x y z
N MET A 1 8.29 -15.36 8.97
CA MET A 1 7.41 -15.23 7.80
C MET A 1 6.73 -13.88 7.91
N ASN A 2 6.98 -12.94 6.99
CA ASN A 2 6.22 -11.69 6.95
C ASN A 2 5.07 -11.87 5.98
N ARG A 3 3.84 -11.81 6.50
CA ARG A 3 2.62 -11.76 5.69
C ARG A 3 2.56 -10.41 4.97
N ALA A 4 2.03 -10.39 3.74
CA ALA A 4 1.77 -9.13 3.04
C ALA A 4 0.72 -8.30 3.82
N LEU A 5 0.84 -6.98 3.80
CA LEU A 5 -0.06 -6.04 4.46
C LEU A 5 -0.57 -5.02 3.45
N VAL A 6 -1.88 -4.73 3.45
CA VAL A 6 -2.51 -3.68 2.65
C VAL A 6 -3.12 -2.63 3.57
N LEU A 7 -2.55 -1.43 3.59
CA LEU A 7 -3.18 -0.29 4.26
C LEU A 7 -4.20 0.32 3.30
N ARG A 8 -5.48 0.38 3.69
CA ARG A 8 -6.56 0.89 2.82
C ARG A 8 -6.99 2.32 3.13
N GLY A 9 -7.25 3.09 2.08
CA GLY A 9 -7.91 4.40 2.15
C GLY A 9 -7.14 5.48 2.92
N GLY A 10 -5.85 5.27 3.18
CA GLY A 10 -5.00 6.24 3.88
C GLY A 10 -4.65 7.43 2.97
N ARG A 11 -4.28 8.57 3.56
CA ARG A 11 -3.72 9.69 2.79
C ARG A 11 -2.23 9.45 2.58
N VAL A 12 -1.82 9.24 1.33
CA VAL A 12 -0.41 9.02 0.99
C VAL A 12 0.21 10.33 0.54
N ILE A 13 1.29 10.71 1.22
CA ILE A 13 2.11 11.88 0.89
C ILE A 13 3.43 11.38 0.34
N ASP A 14 3.67 11.59 -0.96
CA ASP A 14 4.91 11.20 -1.63
C ASP A 14 5.47 12.39 -2.44
N PRO A 15 6.40 13.17 -1.86
CA PRO A 15 6.99 14.33 -2.52
C PRO A 15 7.70 14.00 -3.83
N SER A 16 8.27 12.79 -3.97
CA SER A 16 8.99 12.40 -5.18
C SER A 16 8.07 12.25 -6.40
N ARG A 17 6.79 12.00 -6.15
CA ARG A 17 5.73 11.88 -7.15
C ARG A 17 4.74 13.05 -7.15
N ASN A 18 4.97 14.08 -6.35
CA ASN A 18 4.01 15.16 -6.08
C ASN A 18 2.61 14.60 -5.74
N LEU A 19 2.57 13.53 -4.94
CA LEU A 19 1.34 12.84 -4.56
C LEU A 19 0.89 13.33 -3.18
N ASP A 20 -0.35 13.79 -3.11
CA ASP A 20 -1.05 14.08 -1.87
C ASP A 20 -2.54 13.77 -2.03
N GLU A 21 -2.89 12.49 -1.85
CA GLU A 21 -4.26 12.02 -2.05
C GLU A 21 -4.55 10.72 -1.27
N PRO A 22 -5.83 10.34 -1.11
CA PRO A 22 -6.20 9.02 -0.63
C PRO A 22 -5.73 7.91 -1.58
N ALA A 23 -5.08 6.89 -1.02
CA ALA A 23 -4.64 5.70 -1.73
C ALA A 23 -4.50 4.50 -0.76
N ASP A 24 -4.33 3.33 -1.34
CA ASP A 24 -3.94 2.12 -0.65
C ASP A 24 -2.42 1.91 -0.79
N VAL A 25 -1.82 1.19 0.16
CA VAL A 25 -0.38 0.84 0.16
C VAL A 25 -0.22 -0.66 0.41
N LEU A 26 0.42 -1.36 -0.52
CA LEU A 26 0.81 -2.76 -0.38
C LEU A 26 2.25 -2.86 0.13
N ILE A 27 2.42 -3.60 1.22
CA ILE A 27 3.72 -3.92 1.82
C ILE A 27 3.98 -5.42 1.69
N GLN A 28 5.12 -5.78 1.11
CA GLN A 28 5.59 -7.16 0.97
C GLN A 28 7.05 -7.23 1.41
N ASP A 29 7.40 -8.23 2.22
CA ASP A 29 8.76 -8.45 2.72
C ASP A 29 9.40 -7.19 3.35
N GLY A 30 8.59 -6.40 4.06
CA GLY A 30 9.00 -5.16 4.71
C GLY A 30 9.26 -3.98 3.76
N LYS A 31 8.86 -4.09 2.49
CA LYS A 31 9.03 -3.06 1.46
C LYS A 31 7.69 -2.63 0.87
N VAL A 32 7.62 -1.39 0.42
CA VAL A 32 6.47 -0.90 -0.36
C VAL A 32 6.53 -1.55 -1.75
N ALA A 33 5.55 -2.41 -2.04
CA ALA A 33 5.42 -3.10 -3.32
C ALA A 33 4.47 -2.36 -4.27
N GLY A 34 3.56 -1.53 -3.74
CA GLY A 34 2.64 -0.74 -4.57
C GLY A 34 1.93 0.36 -3.78
N VAL A 35 1.57 1.44 -4.50
CA VAL A 35 0.75 2.55 -4.01
C VAL A 35 -0.27 2.91 -5.08
N GLY A 36 -1.55 2.96 -4.73
CA GLY A 36 -2.62 3.30 -5.68
C GLY A 36 -4.01 3.11 -5.10
N ARG A 37 -5.04 3.55 -5.82
CA ARG A 37 -6.43 3.40 -5.36
C ARG A 37 -6.98 2.03 -5.74
N GLY A 38 -7.66 1.37 -4.81
CA GLY A 38 -8.28 0.06 -5.04
C GLY A 38 -7.25 -1.03 -5.28
N LEU A 39 -6.10 -0.99 -4.57
CA LEU A 39 -5.08 -2.02 -4.73
C LEU A 39 -5.64 -3.38 -4.33
N GLY A 40 -5.38 -4.37 -5.19
CA GLY A 40 -5.62 -5.77 -4.87
C GLY A 40 -4.77 -6.21 -3.68
N ALA A 41 -5.27 -7.20 -2.96
CA ALA A 41 -4.55 -7.86 -1.88
C ALA A 41 -4.13 -9.26 -2.34
N PRO A 42 -2.85 -9.64 -2.24
CA PRO A 42 -2.43 -11.03 -2.45
C PRO A 42 -3.16 -11.98 -1.49
N ASP A 43 -3.23 -13.25 -1.87
CA ASP A 43 -3.86 -14.28 -1.04
C ASP A 43 -3.23 -14.34 0.35
N GLY A 44 -4.08 -14.28 1.37
CA GLY A 44 -3.62 -14.26 2.75
C GLY A 44 -2.82 -13.00 3.07
N ALA A 45 -3.08 -11.83 2.47
CA ALA A 45 -2.62 -10.55 3.01
C ALA A 45 -3.46 -10.15 4.24
N GLU A 46 -2.87 -9.38 5.14
CA GLU A 46 -3.57 -8.62 6.18
C GLU A 46 -4.05 -7.28 5.59
N VAL A 47 -5.19 -6.78 6.05
CA VAL A 47 -5.81 -5.54 5.56
C VAL A 47 -6.22 -4.69 6.75
#